data_AF-A0A3D1LYV8-F1
#
_entry.id   AF-A0A3D1LYV8-F1
#
_cell.length_a   1.000
_cell.length_b   1.000
_cell.length_c   1.000
_cell.angle_alpha   90.00
_cell.angle_beta   90.00
_cell.angle_gamma   90.00
#
_symmetry.space_group_name_H-M   'P 1'
#
loop_
_entity.id
_entity.type
_entity.pdbx_description
1 polymer ?
#
loop_
_entity_poly.entity_id
_entity_poly.type
_entity_poly.pdbx_seq_one_letter_code
_entity_poly.pdbx_strand_id
1 'polypeptide(L)' 'MGYETILVKKIDRVGIITLNRPDFLNAFNHTLNRELRLQVRDFNNDPAVGAILITGAG' A
#
# COMPACT_ATOMS: atom_id res chain seq x y z
N MET A 1 15.04 0.81 -0.77
CA MET A 1 14.30 1.86 -1.49
C MET A 1 12.89 1.84 -0.95
N GLY A 2 12.55 2.82 -0.12
CA GLY A 2 11.22 2.92 0.50
C GLY A 2 10.23 3.56 -0.46
N TYR A 3 8.95 3.33 -0.22
CA TYR A 3 7.88 4.06 -0.88
C TYR A 3 7.79 5.48 -0.33
N GLU A 4 7.46 6.44 -1.20
CA GLU A 4 7.33 7.85 -0.82
C GLU A 4 5.92 8.17 -0.33
N THR A 5 4.90 7.48 -0.85
CA THR A 5 3.49 7.86 -0.66
C THR A 5 2.62 6.78 -0.01
N ILE A 6 3.18 5.60 0.24
CA ILE A 6 2.50 4.50 0.92
C ILE A 6 3.38 3.90 2.02
N LEU A 7 2.76 3.36 3.06
CA LEU A 7 3.39 2.50 4.05
C LEU A 7 2.90 1.07 3.84
N VAL A 8 3.80 0.10 4.05
CA VAL A 8 3.52 -1.31 3.81
C VAL A 8 3.81 -2.09 5.08
N LYS A 9 2.85 -2.91 5.49
CA LYS A 9 2.97 -3.83 6.61
C LYS A 9 2.39 -5.17 6.21
N LYS A 10 2.89 -6.25 6.80
CA LYS A 10 2.28 -7.58 6.72
C LYS A 10 2.00 -8.06 8.14
N ILE A 11 0.77 -8.47 8.41
CA ILE A 11 0.37 -9.08 9.68
C ILE A 11 -0.27 -10.42 9.33
N ASP A 12 0.35 -11.50 9.79
CA ASP A 12 -0.03 -12.87 9.44
C ASP A 12 -0.15 -13.06 7.91
N ARG A 13 -1.37 -13.35 7.44
CA ARG A 13 -1.70 -13.52 6.02
C ARG A 13 -2.30 -12.26 5.38
N VAL A 14 -2.26 -11.12 6.05
CA VAL A 14 -2.86 -9.87 5.55
C VAL A 14 -1.76 -8.87 5.17
N GLY A 15 -1.73 -8.48 3.91
CA GLY A 15 -0.93 -7.36 3.42
C GLY A 15 -1.68 -6.05 3.66
N ILE A 16 -1.05 -5.08 4.32
CA ILE A 16 -1.64 -3.81 4.68
C ILE A 16 -0.89 -2.71 3.92
N ILE A 17 -1.62 -1.93 3.13
CA ILE A 17 -1.14 -0.75 2.42
C ILE A 17 -1.83 0.47 3.02
N THR A 18 -1.05 1.37 3.62
CA THR A 18 -1.56 2.64 4.16
C THR A 18 -1.16 3.77 3.23
N LEU A 19 -2.13 4.50 2.68
CA LEU A 19 -1.86 5.74 1.93
C LEU A 19 -1.32 6.76 2.91
N ASN A 20 -0.11 7.27 2.67
CA ASN A 20 0.61 8.14 3.59
C ASN A 20 0.84 9.50 2.95
N ARG A 21 -0.26 10.16 2.57
CA ARG A 21 -0.26 11.55 2.07
C ARG A 21 -1.31 12.38 2.81
N PRO A 22 -1.23 12.48 4.16
CA PRO A 22 -2.25 13.17 4.95
C PRO A 22 -2.38 14.66 4.57
N ASP A 23 -1.28 15.31 4.18
CA ASP A 23 -1.27 16.73 3.75
C ASP A 23 -2.16 17.01 2.53
N PHE A 24 -2.49 15.96 1.77
CA PHE A 24 -3.34 16.04 0.59
C PHE A 24 -4.60 15.16 0.73
N LEU A 25 -5.02 14.85 1.95
CA LEU A 25 -6.17 13.98 2.25
C LEU A 25 -6.10 12.64 1.50
N ASN A 26 -4.89 12.08 1.36
CA ASN A 26 -4.63 10.85 0.62
C ASN A 26 -5.06 10.89 -0.86
N ALA A 27 -5.14 12.08 -1.46
CA ALA A 27 -5.46 12.24 -2.88
C ALA A 27 -4.50 11.43 -3.77
N PHE A 28 -5.07 10.80 -4.80
CA PHE A 28 -4.30 9.99 -5.75
C PHE A 28 -3.46 10.89 -6.66
N ASN A 29 -2.17 10.59 -6.77
CA ASN A 29 -1.28 11.15 -7.79
C ASN A 29 -0.62 10.02 -8.60
N HIS A 30 0.21 10.37 -9.58
CA HIS A 30 0.89 9.39 -10.42
C HIS A 30 1.81 8.47 -9.61
N THR A 31 2.56 9.03 -8.65
CA THR A 31 3.48 8.27 -7.78
C THR A 31 2.72 7.26 -6.93
N LEU A 32 1.69 7.68 -6.19
CA LEU A 32 0.85 6.80 -5.36
C LEU A 32 0.19 5.71 -6.18
N ASN A 33 -0.36 6.03 -7.35
CA ASN A 33 -0.93 5.02 -8.23
C ASN A 33 0.10 3.98 -8.67
N ARG A 34 1.33 4.41 -8.98
CA ARG A 34 2.42 3.49 -9.37
C ARG A 34 2.84 2.62 -8.19
N GLU A 35 3.09 3.21 -7.03
CA GLU A 35 3.52 2.50 -5.82
C GLU A 35 2.45 1.51 -5.34
N LEU A 36 1.18 1.93 -5.31
CA LEU A 36 0.06 1.07 -4.94
C LEU A 36 -0.05 -0.13 -5.89
N ARG A 37 0.02 0.08 -7.20
CA ARG A 37 -0.03 -1.02 -8.18
C ARG A 37 1.12 -2.01 -8.04
N LEU A 38 2.34 -1.51 -7.81
CA LEU A 38 3.51 -2.35 -7.59
C LEU A 38 3.32 -3.19 -6.32
N GLN A 39 2.93 -2.56 -5.21
CA GLN A 39 2.77 -3.27 -3.94
C GLN A 39 1.63 -4.29 -3.96
N VAL A 40 0.49 -3.96 -4.61
CA VAL A 40 -0.61 -4.92 -4.78
C VAL A 40 -0.17 -6.11 -5.62
N ARG A 41 0.61 -5.90 -6.69
CA ARG A 41 1.16 -6.99 -7.49
C ARG A 41 2.11 -7.86 -6.67
N ASP A 42 2.96 -7.24 -5.85
CA ASP A 42 3.91 -7.96 -5.01
C ASP A 42 3.18 -8.82 -3.96
N PHE A 43 2.11 -8.31 -3.36
CA PHE A 43 1.26 -9.09 -2.46
C PHE A 43 0.47 -10.20 -3.17
N ASN A 44 -0.01 -9.98 -4.40
CA ASN A 44 -0.69 -11.02 -5.19
C ASN A 44 0.26 -12.17 -5.55
N ASN A 45 1.55 -11.90 -5.71
CA ASN A 45 2.55 -12.92 -6.00
C ASN A 45 3.08 -13.64 -4.75
N ASP A 46 2.73 -13.17 -3.54
CA ASP A 46 3.15 -13.76 -2.28
C ASP A 46 2.10 -14.77 -1.79
N PRO A 47 2.36 -16.09 -1.85
CA PRO A 47 1.41 -17.13 -1.41
C PRO A 47 1.12 -17.11 0.09
N ALA A 48 1.92 -16.39 0.89
CA ALA A 48 1.65 -16.19 2.30
C ALA A 48 0.66 -15.04 2.56
N VAL A 49 0.31 -14.22 1.56
CA VAL A 49 -0.76 -13.23 1.65
C VAL A 49 -2.08 -13.86 1.15
N GLY A 50 -3.13 -13.80 1.97
CA GLY A 50 -4.49 -14.23 1.63
C GLY A 50 -5.49 -13.10 1.48
N ALA A 51 -5.17 -11.90 1.98
CA ALA A 51 -6.01 -10.71 1.85
C ALA A 51 -5.15 -9.44 1.84
N ILE A 52 -5.67 -8.39 1.19
CA ILE A 52 -5.03 -7.07 1.13
C ILE A 52 -5.98 -6.03 1.73
N LEU A 53 -5.52 -5.31 2.77
CA LEU A 53 -6.19 -4.16 3.35
C LEU A 53 -5.55 -2.88 2.80
N ILE A 54 -6.37 -1.99 2.23
CA ILE A 54 -5.95 -0.66 1.81
C ILE A 54 -6.67 0.35 2.70
N THR A 55 -5.92 1.24 3.35
CA THR A 55 -6.47 2.29 4.23
C THR A 55 -5.70 3.60 4.06
N GLY A 56 -6.26 4.72 4.51
CA GLY A 56 -5.59 6.02 4.54
C GLY A 56 -5.02 6.33 5.92
N ALA A 57 -3.92 7.07 5.98
CA ALA A 57 -3.46 7.71 7.21
C ALA A 57 -4.26 9.00 7.46
N GLY A 58 -4.71 9.19 8.70
CA GLY A 58 -5.54 10.33 9.11
C GLY A 58 -7.03 9.98 9.21
#